data_AF-A0A414LC48-F1
#
_entry.id   AF-A0A414LC48-F1
#
_cell.length_a   1.000
_cell.length_b   1.000
_cell.length_c   1.000
_cell.angle_alpha   90.00
_cell.angle_beta   90.00
_cell.angle_gamma   90.00
#
_symmetry.space_group_name_H-M   'P 1'
#
loop_
_entity.id
_entity.type
_entity.pdbx_description
1 polymer ?
#
loop_
_entity_poly.entity_id
_entity_poly.type
_entity_poly.pdbx_seq_one_letter_code
_entity_poly.pdbx_strand_id
1 'polypeptide(L)' 'MYLYGASGHAKVIIDILRANNEAVEALFDDNEAVHSLLNYPVLRSSEVRGPLIISIGNNGIRRKIA' A
#
# COMPACT_ATOMS: atom_id res chain seq x y z
N MET A 1 -3.36 3.45 -8.94
CA MET A 1 -3.04 3.95 -7.57
C MET A 1 -2.03 3.01 -6.92
N TYR A 2 -1.07 3.54 -6.16
CA TYR A 2 -0.16 2.74 -5.34
C TYR A 2 -0.53 2.84 -3.86
N LEU A 3 -0.20 1.82 -3.06
CA LEU A 3 -0.30 1.91 -1.60
C LEU A 3 1.07 1.69 -0.93
N TYR A 4 1.37 2.46 0.11
CA TYR A 4 2.52 2.22 0.98
C TYR A 4 2.07 1.50 2.26
N GLY A 5 2.67 0.34 2.52
CA GLY A 5 2.27 -0.64 3.52
C GLY A 5 1.44 -1.78 2.92
N ALA A 6 1.80 -3.02 3.21
CA ALA A 6 1.20 -4.24 2.69
C ALA A 6 0.64 -5.14 3.82
N SER A 7 0.02 -4.53 4.83
CA SER A 7 -0.56 -5.21 6.00
C SER A 7 -2.09 -5.19 6.01
N GLY A 8 -2.72 -5.47 7.16
CA GLY A 8 -4.18 -5.52 7.29
C GLY A 8 -4.90 -4.22 6.90
N HIS A 9 -4.32 -3.05 7.19
CA HIS A 9 -4.93 -1.77 6.81
C HIS A 9 -5.01 -1.59 5.28
N ALA A 10 -3.99 -2.07 4.56
CA ALA A 10 -3.97 -2.02 3.09
C ALA A 10 -5.07 -2.88 2.46
N LYS A 11 -5.43 -4.03 3.07
CA LYS A 11 -6.54 -4.87 2.60
C LYS A 11 -7.86 -4.10 2.54
N VAL A 12 -8.17 -3.37 3.62
CA VAL A 12 -9.41 -2.57 3.71
C VAL A 12 -9.41 -1.45 2.66
N ILE A 13 -8.29 -0.77 2.45
CA ILE A 13 -8.20 0.29 1.45
C ILE A 13 -8.31 -0.29 0.02
N ILE A 14 -7.72 -1.45 -0.24
CA ILE A 14 -7.91 -2.17 -1.51
C ILE A 14 -9.40 -2.44 -1.76
N ASP A 15 -10.14 -2.91 -0.76
CA ASP A 15 -11.59 -3.17 -0.90
C ASP A 15 -12.37 -1.88 -1.18
N ILE A 16 -12.02 -0.77 -0.51
CA ILE A 16 -12.62 0.55 -0.78
C ILE A 16 -12.33 1.00 -2.23
N LEU A 17 -11.09 0.90 -2.68
CA LEU A 17 -10.71 1.30 -4.05
C LEU A 17 -11.45 0.45 -5.09
N ARG A 18 -11.49 -0.88 -4.89
CA ARG A 18 -12.27 -1.80 -5.75
C ARG A 18 -13.76 -1.45 -5.77
N ALA A 19 -14.36 -1.15 -4.63
CA ALA A 19 -15.77 -0.74 -4.54
C ALA A 19 -16.06 0.58 -5.28
N ASN A 20 -15.04 1.43 -5.45
CA ASN A 20 -15.12 2.68 -6.21
C ASN A 20 -14.62 2.54 -7.67
N ASN A 21 -14.36 1.31 -8.15
CA ASN A 21 -13.77 1.04 -9.47
C ASN A 21 -12.40 1.71 -9.70
N GLU A 22 -11.65 1.95 -8.63
CA GLU A 22 -10.29 2.49 -8.68
C GLU A 22 -9.26 1.36 -8.75
N ALA A 23 -8.34 1.45 -9.71
CA ALA A 23 -7.32 0.43 -9.93
C ALA A 23 -6.14 0.58 -8.96
N VAL A 24 -5.79 -0.52 -8.30
CA VAL A 24 -4.55 -0.67 -7.54
C VAL A 24 -3.50 -1.33 -8.44
N GLU A 25 -2.37 -0.64 -8.63
CA GLU A 25 -1.27 -1.12 -9.48
C GLU A 25 -0.38 -2.08 -8.70
N ALA A 26 0.14 -1.60 -7.57
CA ALA A 26 1.03 -2.34 -6.70
C ALA A 26 1.07 -1.71 -5.31
N LEU A 27 1.69 -2.41 -4.39
CA LEU A 27 2.00 -1.92 -3.06
C LEU A 27 3.52 -1.75 -2.90
N PHE A 28 3.93 -0.88 -1.99
CA PHE A 28 5.30 -0.77 -1.50
C PHE A 28 5.33 -1.17 -0.03
N ASP A 29 6.32 -1.97 0.38
CA ASP A 29 6.54 -2.28 1.80
C ASP A 29 8.04 -2.45 2.07
N ASP A 30 8.47 -1.97 3.22
CA ASP A 30 9.87 -2.08 3.67
C ASP A 30 10.21 -3.50 4.11
N ASN A 31 9.22 -4.33 4.44
CA ASN A 31 9.42 -5.73 4.77
C ASN A 31 9.71 -6.56 3.51
N GLU A 32 10.95 -7.04 3.40
CA GLU A 32 11.42 -7.87 2.27
C GLU A 32 10.75 -9.24 2.17
N ALA A 33 10.20 -9.76 3.27
CA ALA A 33 9.50 -11.04 3.27
C ALA A 33 8.11 -10.98 2.63
N VAL A 34 7.57 -9.78 2.39
CA VAL A 34 6.25 -9.61 1.79
C VAL A 34 6.41 -9.34 0.30
N HIS A 35 5.96 -10.29 -0.52
CA HIS A 35 6.05 -10.21 -1.99
C HIS A 35 4.71 -9.92 -2.66
N SER A 36 3.60 -10.17 -1.99
CA SER A 36 2.26 -9.92 -2.52
C SER A 36 1.21 -9.73 -1.42
N LEU A 37 0.17 -8.94 -1.71
CA LEU A 37 -1.01 -8.81 -0.86
C LEU A 37 -2.28 -8.88 -1.72
N LEU A 38 -3.19 -9.81 -1.43
CA LEU A 38 -4.43 -10.00 -2.19
C LEU A 38 -4.20 -10.11 -3.71
N ASN A 39 -3.13 -10.80 -4.10
CA ASN A 39 -2.63 -10.97 -5.48
C ASN A 39 -2.08 -9.69 -6.14
N TYR A 40 -1.95 -8.58 -5.42
CA TYR A 40 -1.18 -7.43 -5.89
C TYR A 40 0.30 -7.59 -5.54
N PRO A 41 1.22 -7.23 -6.45
CA PRO A 41 2.64 -7.30 -6.18
C PRO A 41 3.05 -6.26 -5.11
N VAL A 42 4.00 -6.65 -4.26
CA VAL A 42 4.64 -5.76 -3.29
C VAL A 42 6.06 -5.47 -3.76
N LEU A 43 6.25 -4.23 -4.23
CA LEU A 43 7.50 -3.68 -4.73
C LEU A 43 8.35 -3.13 -3.57
N ARG A 44 9.63 -2.91 -3.86
CA ARG A 44 10.56 -2.30 -2.90
C ARG A 44 10.35 -0.78 -2.84
N SER A 45 10.44 -0.22 -1.64
CA SER A 45 10.25 1.21 -1.34
C SER A 45 11.34 2.13 -1.88
N SER A 46 12.42 1.60 -2.48
CA SER A 46 13.47 2.41 -3.12
C SER A 46 12.97 3.17 -4.37
N GLU A 47 11.85 2.75 -4.95
CA GLU A 47 11.28 3.34 -6.17
C GLU A 47 9.79 3.67 -6.01
N VAL A 48 9.40 4.32 -4.92
CA VAL A 48 7.98 4.70 -4.73
C VAL A 48 7.49 5.57 -5.89
N ARG A 49 6.31 5.22 -6.42
CA ARG A 49 5.64 5.94 -7.52
C ARG A 49 4.31 6.52 -7.04
N GLY A 50 3.92 7.65 -7.64
CA GLY A 50 2.63 8.31 -7.39
C GLY A 50 1.62 8.06 -8.52
N PRO A 51 0.31 8.27 -8.28
CA PRO A 51 -0.31 8.67 -7.00
C PRO A 51 -0.30 7.54 -5.95
N LEU A 52 -0.11 7.92 -4.67
CA LEU A 52 0.18 7.01 -3.55
C LEU A 52 -0.72 7.26 -2.34
N ILE A 53 -1.24 6.19 -1.73
CA ILE A 53 -1.94 6.22 -0.43
C ILE A 53 -1.06 5.57 0.64
N ILE A 54 -0.81 6.25 1.76
CA ILE A 54 -0.09 5.65 2.90
C ILE A 54 -1.06 4.82 3.74
N SER A 55 -1.12 3.52 3.44
CA SER A 55 -2.01 2.54 4.06
C SER A 55 -1.48 1.94 5.36
N ILE A 56 -0.83 2.77 6.19
CA ILE A 56 -0.28 2.38 7.48
C ILE A 56 -1.23 2.80 8.59
N GLY A 57 -1.71 1.85 9.39
CA GLY A 57 -2.62 2.13 10.50
C GLY A 57 -2.01 2.94 11.64
N ASN A 58 -0.70 2.77 11.91
CA ASN A 58 -0.02 3.52 12.95
C ASN A 58 0.13 5.01 12.56
N ASN A 59 -0.58 5.88 13.27
CA ASN A 59 -0.58 7.33 13.03
C ASN A 59 0.81 7.97 13.16
N GLY A 60 1.62 7.49 14.11
CA GLY A 60 2.97 8.02 14.34
C GLY A 60 3.92 7.71 13.18
N ILE A 61 3.82 6.51 12.59
CA ILE A 61 4.57 6.14 11.40
C ILE A 61 4.03 6.90 10.18
N ARG A 62 2.71 6.94 10.00
CA ARG A 62 2.08 7.64 8.86
C ARG A 62 2.50 9.11 8.79
N ARG A 63 2.53 9.82 9.93
CA ARG A 63 2.99 11.21 10.05
C ARG A 63 4.48 11.41 9.73
N LYS A 64 5.31 10.38 9.89
CA LYS A 64 6.73 10.48 9.55
C LYS A 64 6.97 10.39 8.04
N ILE A 65 6.04 9.77 7.31
CA ILE A 65 6.14 9.57 5.87
C ILE A 65 5.45 10.73 5.12
N ALA A 66 4.39 11.32 5.67
CA ALA A 66 3.68 12.50 5.14
C ALA A 66 3.17 13.42 6.24
#